data_AF-A0AA43H0R1-F1
#
_entry.id   AF-A0AA43H0R1-F1
#
_cell.length_a   1.000
_cell.length_b   1.000
_cell.length_c   1.000
_cell.angle_alpha   90.00
_cell.angle_beta   90.00
_cell.angle_gamma   90.00
#
_symmetry.space_group_name_H-M   'P 1'
#
loop_
_entity.id
_entity.type
_entity.pdbx_description
1 polymer ?
#
loop_
_entity_poly.entity_id
_entity_poly.type
_entity_poly.pdbx_seq_one_letter_code
_entity_poly.pdbx_strand_id
1 'polypeptide(L)'
;MVKYKFSLSVKGFEQEYTYILDLLPQEENNPEQVFNEQLREKLRIDMQNQSLCAIKDSHLNQIIKTWIQDIKEGFRNSNITLNLPLLIEANIEQLDEQGNQEIPTIITPNLLDIEPQLGMLPTLNFC
;
A
#
# COMPACT_ATOMS: atom_id res chain seq x y z
N MET A 1 -27.03 22.02 -6.64
CA MET A 1 -26.07 20.93 -6.40
C MET A 1 -25.83 20.84 -4.91
N VAL A 2 -25.84 19.62 -4.37
CA VAL A 2 -25.63 19.34 -2.94
C VAL A 2 -24.30 18.60 -2.81
N LYS A 3 -23.48 19.00 -1.83
CA LYS A 3 -22.18 18.39 -1.60
C LYS A 3 -22.32 17.19 -0.66
N TYR A 4 -21.79 16.05 -1.07
CA TYR A 4 -21.65 14.84 -0.27
C TYR A 4 -20.18 14.60 0.03
N LYS A 5 -19.88 14.36 1.30
CA LYS A 5 -18.53 14.07 1.78
C LYS A 5 -18.43 12.59 2.14
N PHE A 6 -17.51 11.90 1.51
CA PHE A 6 -17.08 10.57 1.93
C PHE A 6 -15.76 10.66 2.68
N SER A 7 -15.64 9.89 3.74
CA SER A 7 -14.43 9.83 4.55
C SER A 7 -13.99 8.38 4.76
N LEU A 8 -12.72 8.11 4.49
CA LEU A 8 -12.10 6.79 4.58
C LEU A 8 -11.07 6.82 5.70
N SER A 9 -11.27 5.97 6.69
CA SER A 9 -10.28 5.67 7.73
C SER A 9 -9.62 4.33 7.41
N VAL A 10 -8.29 4.28 7.47
CA VAL A 10 -7.55 3.02 7.29
C VAL A 10 -7.15 2.49 8.65
N LYS A 11 -7.45 1.22 8.93
CA LYS A 11 -7.06 0.59 10.21
C LYS A 11 -5.56 0.66 10.40
N GLY A 12 -5.12 1.15 11.55
CA GLY A 12 -3.70 1.35 11.87
C GLY A 12 -3.18 2.74 11.53
N PHE A 13 -3.98 3.59 10.87
CA PHE A 13 -3.67 4.99 10.63
C PHE A 13 -4.67 5.88 11.39
N GLU A 14 -4.19 6.97 11.97
CA GLU A 14 -5.04 7.97 12.65
C GLU A 14 -5.63 9.01 11.67
N GLN A 15 -5.22 8.94 10.40
CA GLN A 15 -5.63 9.89 9.37
C GLN A 15 -6.92 9.45 8.67
N GLU A 16 -7.74 10.45 8.34
CA GLU A 16 -8.97 10.29 7.57
C GLU A 16 -8.79 10.93 6.18
N TYR A 17 -9.07 10.17 5.14
CA TYR A 17 -8.96 10.60 3.74
C TYR A 17 -10.34 10.95 3.21
N THR A 18 -10.48 12.05 2.48
CA THR A 18 -11.80 12.60 2.14
C THR A 18 -11.99 12.76 0.65
N TYR A 19 -13.24 12.55 0.20
CA TYR A 19 -13.66 12.79 -1.17
C TYR A 19 -14.98 13.53 -1.17
N ILE A 20 -15.11 14.51 -2.04
CA ILE A 20 -16.31 15.33 -2.17
C ILE A 20 -16.93 15.05 -3.53
N LEU A 21 -18.22 14.74 -3.51
CA LEU A 21 -19.04 14.54 -4.70
C LEU A 21 -20.18 15.54 -4.69
N ASP A 22 -20.31 16.33 -5.75
CA ASP A 22 -21.43 17.23 -5.93
C ASP A 22 -22.53 16.49 -6.71
N LEU A 23 -23.70 16.34 -6.09
CA LEU A 23 -24.86 15.67 -6.69
C LEU A 23 -25.94 16.67 -7.09
N LEU A 24 -26.59 16.40 -8.21
CA LEU A 24 -27.85 17.03 -8.63
C LEU A 24 -29.04 16.34 -7.93
N PRO A 25 -30.19 17.01 -7.77
CA PRO A 25 -31.36 16.41 -7.10
C PRO A 25 -31.83 15.09 -7.74
N GLN A 26 -31.71 14.97 -9.07
CA GLN A 26 -32.05 13.73 -9.80
C GLN A 26 -31.09 12.57 -9.52
N GLU A 27 -29.82 12.90 -9.24
CA GLU A 27 -28.74 11.98 -8.93
C GLU A 27 -28.81 11.53 -7.46
N GLU A 28 -29.23 12.42 -6.56
CA GLU A 28 -29.53 12.09 -5.16
C GLU A 28 -30.64 11.04 -5.04
N ASN A 29 -31.65 11.10 -5.92
CA ASN A 29 -32.73 10.11 -5.98
C ASN A 29 -32.29 8.77 -6.61
N ASN A 30 -31.21 8.76 -7.40
CA ASN A 30 -30.72 7.57 -8.11
C ASN A 30 -29.18 7.50 -8.03
N PRO A 31 -28.60 7.36 -6.83
CA PRO A 31 -27.16 7.48 -6.62
C PRO A 31 -26.36 6.40 -7.38
N GLU A 32 -26.95 5.24 -7.68
CA GLU A 32 -26.31 4.18 -8.45
C GLU A 32 -25.87 4.63 -9.85
N GLN A 33 -26.64 5.54 -10.48
CA GLN A 33 -26.36 6.02 -11.83
C GLN A 33 -25.13 6.94 -11.87
N VAL A 34 -24.78 7.54 -10.73
CA VAL A 34 -23.65 8.47 -10.60
C VAL A 34 -22.32 7.71 -10.60
N PHE A 35 -22.27 6.55 -9.92
CA PHE A 35 -21.08 5.72 -9.80
C PHE A 35 -20.82 4.87 -11.07
N ASN A 36 -20.69 5.54 -12.21
CA ASN A 36 -20.25 4.93 -13.46
C ASN A 36 -18.75 4.56 -13.43
N GLU A 37 -18.28 3.78 -14.40
CA GLU A 37 -16.89 3.29 -14.45
C GLU A 37 -15.85 4.41 -14.34
N GLN A 38 -16.09 5.56 -14.98
CA GLN A 38 -15.18 6.70 -14.95
C GLN A 38 -15.07 7.31 -13.55
N LEU A 39 -16.21 7.52 -12.88
CA LEU A 39 -16.22 8.07 -11.52
C LEU A 39 -15.64 7.07 -10.53
N ARG A 40 -15.92 5.77 -10.71
CA ARG A 40 -15.36 4.69 -9.88
C ARG A 40 -13.84 4.66 -9.96
N GLU A 41 -13.28 4.76 -11.16
CA GLU A 41 -11.83 4.80 -11.34
C GLU A 41 -11.22 6.06 -10.74
N LYS A 42 -11.85 7.22 -10.97
CA LYS A 42 -11.41 8.48 -10.37
C LYS A 42 -11.42 8.41 -8.84
N LEU A 43 -12.50 7.90 -8.25
CA LEU A 43 -12.60 7.68 -6.80
C LEU A 43 -11.49 6.76 -6.30
N ARG A 44 -11.21 5.66 -7.02
CA ARG A 44 -10.12 4.74 -6.68
C ARG A 44 -8.78 5.47 -6.69
N ILE A 45 -8.43 6.13 -7.79
CA ILE A 45 -7.14 6.82 -7.95
C ILE A 45 -6.98 7.91 -6.89
N ASP A 46 -7.98 8.75 -6.69
CA ASP A 46 -7.91 9.87 -5.73
C ASP A 46 -7.74 9.33 -4.30
N MET A 47 -8.46 8.27 -3.93
CA MET A 47 -8.34 7.66 -2.60
C MET A 47 -7.02 6.92 -2.40
N GLN A 48 -6.51 6.23 -3.43
CA GLN A 48 -5.20 5.58 -3.36
C GLN A 48 -4.07 6.61 -3.26
N ASN A 49 -4.15 7.71 -4.00
CA ASN A 49 -3.14 8.77 -3.95
C ASN A 49 -3.11 9.48 -2.58
N GLN A 50 -4.28 9.67 -1.96
CA GLN A 50 -4.36 10.26 -0.63
C GLN A 50 -3.89 9.30 0.46
N SER A 51 -4.34 8.04 0.42
CA SER A 51 -4.06 7.06 1.49
C SER A 51 -2.74 6.33 1.35
N LEU A 52 -2.14 6.32 0.15
CA LEU A 52 -1.00 5.48 -0.21
C LEU A 52 -1.27 3.98 0.04
N CYS A 53 -2.55 3.58 0.11
CA CYS A 53 -3.01 2.20 0.25
C CYS A 53 -3.61 1.70 -1.07
N ALA A 54 -3.55 0.39 -1.31
CA ALA A 54 -4.16 -0.22 -2.48
C ALA A 54 -5.68 -0.45 -2.28
N ILE A 55 -6.49 0.07 -3.22
CA ILE A 55 -7.94 -0.08 -3.22
C ILE A 55 -8.33 -1.02 -4.36
N LYS A 56 -8.39 -2.31 -4.02
CA LYS A 56 -8.90 -3.36 -4.91
C LYS A 56 -10.40 -3.20 -5.16
N ASP A 57 -10.91 -3.88 -6.17
CA ASP A 57 -12.33 -3.84 -6.55
C ASP A 57 -13.28 -4.23 -5.42
N SER A 58 -12.91 -5.17 -4.57
CA SER A 58 -13.69 -5.55 -3.39
C SER A 58 -13.88 -4.37 -2.44
N HIS A 59 -12.80 -3.64 -2.14
CA HIS A 59 -12.81 -2.47 -1.26
C HIS A 59 -13.58 -1.31 -1.89
N LEU A 60 -13.35 -1.05 -3.18
CA LEU A 60 -14.06 -0.01 -3.92
C LEU A 60 -15.57 -0.28 -3.96
N ASN A 61 -15.97 -1.54 -4.19
CA ASN A 61 -17.39 -1.95 -4.14
C ASN A 61 -18.00 -1.72 -2.76
N GLN A 62 -17.25 -1.99 -1.69
CA GLN A 62 -17.71 -1.76 -0.32
C GLN A 62 -17.88 -0.26 -0.01
N ILE A 63 -16.92 0.57 -0.42
CA ILE A 63 -16.98 2.03 -0.33
C ILE A 63 -18.24 2.55 -1.03
N ILE A 64 -18.42 2.19 -2.30
CA ILE A 64 -19.53 2.69 -3.12
C ILE A 64 -20.88 2.23 -2.56
N LYS A 65 -21.02 0.95 -2.19
CA LYS A 65 -22.28 0.44 -1.62
C LYS A 65 -22.65 1.16 -0.34
N THR A 66 -21.68 1.37 0.55
CA THR A 66 -21.89 2.10 1.81
C THR A 66 -22.32 3.53 1.52
N TRP A 67 -21.60 4.21 0.62
CA TRP A 67 -21.90 5.60 0.31
C TRP A 67 -23.26 5.78 -0.39
N ILE A 68 -23.62 4.87 -1.30
CA ILE A 68 -24.95 4.83 -1.93
C ILE A 68 -26.04 4.65 -0.87
N GLN A 69 -25.86 3.73 0.07
CA GLN A 69 -26.82 3.48 1.14
C GLN A 69 -26.99 4.74 2.00
N ASP A 70 -25.88 5.35 2.39
CA ASP A 70 -25.88 6.57 3.20
C ASP A 70 -26.59 7.73 2.48
N ILE A 71 -26.34 7.92 1.18
CA ILE A 71 -27.04 8.94 0.36
C ILE A 71 -28.54 8.68 0.35
N LYS A 72 -28.98 7.42 0.17
CA LYS A 72 -30.41 7.04 0.20
C LYS A 72 -31.06 7.27 1.55
N GLU A 73 -30.32 7.12 2.63
CA GLU A 73 -30.77 7.41 4.00
C GLU A 73 -30.75 8.92 4.31
N GLY A 74 -30.23 9.75 3.39
CA GLY A 74 -30.16 11.20 3.50
C GLY A 74 -28.91 11.70 4.21
N PHE A 75 -27.92 10.84 4.46
CA PHE A 75 -26.65 11.23 5.04
C PHE A 75 -25.78 11.94 4.00
N ARG A 76 -25.37 13.17 4.34
CA ARG A 76 -24.44 13.95 3.52
C ARG A 76 -22.98 13.65 3.79
N ASN A 77 -22.71 13.05 4.95
CA ASN A 77 -21.38 12.68 5.39
C ASN A 77 -21.38 11.18 5.67
N SER A 78 -20.51 10.47 4.98
CA SER A 78 -20.28 9.04 5.13
C SER A 78 -18.89 8.80 5.68
N ASN A 79 -18.76 7.82 6.57
CA ASN A 79 -17.44 7.34 7.01
C ASN A 79 -17.41 5.81 6.90
N ILE A 80 -16.31 5.28 6.36
CA ILE A 80 -16.00 3.86 6.44
C ILE A 80 -14.59 3.66 6.99
N THR A 81 -14.42 2.62 7.80
CA THR A 81 -13.10 2.15 8.22
C THR A 81 -12.75 0.83 7.54
N LEU A 82 -11.67 0.81 6.75
CA LEU A 82 -11.21 -0.38 6.01
C LEU A 82 -9.82 -0.81 6.45
N ASN A 83 -9.54 -2.11 6.34
CA ASN A 83 -8.18 -2.63 6.46
C ASN A 83 -7.60 -2.73 5.05
N LEU A 84 -6.73 -1.81 4.67
CA LEU A 84 -6.16 -1.74 3.32
C LEU A 84 -4.66 -2.03 3.36
N PRO A 85 -4.14 -2.86 2.44
CA PRO A 85 -2.69 -3.05 2.30
C PRO A 85 -2.05 -1.79 1.72
N LEU A 86 -0.74 -1.60 1.97
CA LEU A 86 0.00 -0.48 1.40
C LEU A 86 0.07 -0.61 -0.13
N LEU A 87 0.03 0.52 -0.84
CA LEU A 87 0.08 0.55 -2.30
C LEU A 87 1.42 -0.01 -2.82
N ILE A 88 2.50 0.25 -2.09
CA ILE A 88 3.82 -0.29 -2.41
C ILE A 88 3.79 -1.81 -2.32
N GLU A 89 3.31 -2.37 -1.21
CA GLU A 89 3.21 -3.83 -0.99
C GLU A 89 2.40 -4.53 -2.09
N ALA A 90 1.30 -3.91 -2.51
CA ALA A 90 0.45 -4.45 -3.57
C ALA A 90 1.13 -4.46 -4.96
N ASN A 91 2.15 -3.62 -5.17
CA ASN A 91 2.90 -3.52 -6.41
C ASN A 91 4.34 -4.09 -6.30
N ILE A 92 4.72 -4.71 -5.18
CA ILE A 92 6.06 -5.31 -4.99
C ILE A 92 6.36 -6.34 -6.09
N GLU A 93 5.36 -7.13 -6.50
CA GLU A 93 5.52 -8.11 -7.58
C GLU A 93 5.88 -7.49 -8.94
N GLN A 94 5.73 -6.16 -9.08
CA GLN A 94 6.05 -5.40 -10.29
C GLN A 94 7.35 -4.59 -10.15
N LEU A 95 8.01 -4.62 -8.99
CA LEU A 95 9.31 -3.97 -8.81
C LEU A 95 10.40 -4.84 -9.47
N ASP A 96 10.83 -4.45 -10.67
CA ASP A 96 12.02 -5.02 -11.31
C ASP A 96 13.27 -4.37 -10.68
N GLU A 97 13.81 -4.97 -9.62
CA GLU A 97 15.08 -4.54 -9.04
C GLU A 97 16.25 -4.97 -9.93
N GLN A 98 16.68 -4.07 -10.81
CA GLN A 98 17.94 -4.17 -11.55
C GLN A 98 19.16 -3.80 -10.67
N GLY A 99 19.17 -4.28 -9.42
CA GLY A 99 20.34 -4.13 -8.56
C GLY A 99 21.59 -4.74 -9.22
N ASN A 100 22.77 -4.46 -8.67
CA ASN A 100 23.99 -5.11 -9.16
C ASN A 100 23.94 -6.61 -8.83
N GLN A 101 23.43 -7.40 -9.78
CA GLN A 101 23.36 -8.86 -9.72
C GLN A 101 24.67 -9.52 -10.16
N GLU A 102 25.70 -8.72 -10.46
CA GLU A 102 27.01 -9.28 -10.78
C GLU A 102 27.57 -9.99 -9.55
N ILE A 103 27.99 -11.24 -9.76
CA ILE A 103 28.71 -11.99 -8.76
C ILE A 103 30.03 -11.23 -8.51
N PRO A 104 30.29 -10.75 -7.28
CA PRO A 104 31.52 -10.03 -7.00
C PRO A 104 32.71 -10.93 -7.33
N THR A 105 33.75 -10.35 -7.94
CA THR A 105 34.94 -11.10 -8.30
C THR A 105 35.53 -11.74 -7.04
N ILE A 106 35.70 -13.06 -7.08
CA ILE A 106 36.35 -13.81 -6.01
C ILE A 106 37.83 -13.40 -6.00
N ILE A 107 38.20 -12.57 -5.05
CA ILE A 107 39.58 -12.18 -4.79
C ILE A 107 40.20 -13.25 -3.89
N THR A 108 41.19 -13.99 -4.39
CA THR A 108 41.95 -14.89 -3.52
C THR A 108 42.81 -14.05 -2.57
N PRO A 109 42.77 -14.30 -1.25
CA PRO A 109 43.63 -13.59 -0.33
C PRO A 109 45.09 -13.82 -0.73
N ASN A 110 45.88 -12.75 -0.77
CA ASN A 110 47.32 -12.87 -0.97
C ASN A 110 47.94 -13.41 0.33
N LEU A 111 48.42 -14.65 0.30
CA LEU A 111 49.04 -15.33 1.44
C LEU A 111 50.58 -15.25 1.40
N LEU A 112 51.17 -14.49 0.46
CA LEU A 112 52.63 -14.43 0.30
C LEU A 112 53.37 -13.93 1.54
N ASP A 113 52.75 -13.05 2.33
CA ASP A 113 53.31 -12.53 3.58
C ASP A 113 52.81 -13.29 4.83
N ILE A 114 52.10 -14.41 4.65
CA ILE A 114 51.57 -15.23 5.75
C ILE A 114 52.47 -16.46 5.90
N GLU A 115 53.50 -16.31 6.71
CA GLU A 115 54.31 -17.43 7.19
C GLU A 115 53.88 -17.82 8.60
N PRO A 116 53.80 -19.13 8.93
CA PRO A 116 53.64 -19.56 10.30
C PRO A 116 54.89 -19.15 11.09
N GLN A 117 54.74 -18.18 12.00
CA GLN A 117 55.76 -17.90 13.01
C GLN A 117 55.78 -19.07 14.00
N LEU A 118 56.56 -20.10 13.67
CA LEU A 118 56.96 -21.24 14.52
C LEU A 118 55.86 -21.78 15.46
N GLY A 119 55.27 -22.91 15.10
CA GLY A 119 54.41 -23.67 16.02
C GLY A 119 55.16 -24.03 17.29
N MET A 120 54.78 -23.43 18.42
CA MET A 120 55.32 -23.80 19.72
C MET A 120 54.68 -25.14 20.13
N LEU A 121 55.32 -26.25 19.77
CA LEU A 121 54.92 -27.55 20.30
C LEU A 121 55.22 -27.56 21.81
N PRO A 122 54.23 -27.80 22.68
CA PRO A 122 54.49 -27.93 24.11
C PRO A 122 55.43 -29.13 24.35
N THR A 123 56.37 -28.99 25.29
CA THR A 123 57.31 -30.06 25.64
C THR A 123 56.54 -31.30 26.12
N LEU A 124 56.78 -32.43 25.46
CA LEU A 124 56.22 -33.72 25.84
C LEU A 124 57.00 -34.28 27.04
N ASN A 125 56.38 -34.27 28.22
CA ASN A 125 56.89 -34.98 29.39
C ASN A 125 56.56 -36.47 29.24
N PHE A 126 57.53 -37.29 28.86
CA PHE A 126 57.44 -38.73 29.00
C PHE A 126 57.78 -39.11 30.45
N CYS A 127 56.79 -39.62 31.19
CA CYS A 127 56.95 -40.22 32.52
C CYS A 127 57.20 -41.72 32.40
#